data_AF-A0A1H9MW75-F1
#
_entry.id   AF-A0A1H9MW75-F1
#
_cell.length_a   1.000
_cell.length_b   1.000
_cell.length_c   1.000
_cell.angle_alpha   90.00
_cell.angle_beta   90.00
_cell.angle_gamma   90.00
#
_symmetry.space_group_name_H-M   'P 1'
#
loop_
_entity.id
_entity.type
_entity.pdbx_description
1 polymer ?
#
loop_
_entity_poly.entity_id
_entity_poly.type
_entity_poly.pdbx_seq_one_letter_code
_entity_poly.pdbx_strand_id
1 'polypeptide(L)'
;MTTANCLPLVRDEAWLPVEETAQVGRIRRTATALAEKLGFEAARTAEIGLAVTEIGTNLHKHARHGVVVIRSVRGEQDAAVEVVAIDRGPGIADMALAWQDGQSTTGTLGVGLGAVARLSSSCSMTSRPGQGTALVARFAPRADWAPEWGVESAAGLTRPIGGEDVCGDAYAFCRGTDRMTLMMCDGSGHGPLAASASDAAVRLFREQPFLPPEQMVKHLHAALRGTRGGAVAVADIDLVARKVRYCGLGNIGAAVLADGRKQGMISVPGVAGHQARTIRTFDYPLPERAVVVMHSDGLTERWGADHGSDLAVDEPVLIAATLLREAGVRNDDACVLVARPA
;
A
#
# COMPACT_ATOMS: atom_id res chain seq x y z
N MET A 1 -14.74 15.74 20.87
CA MET A 1 -14.72 14.70 19.82
C MET A 1 -13.32 14.73 19.22
N THR A 2 -12.52 13.70 19.44
CA THR A 2 -11.23 13.54 18.75
C THR A 2 -11.56 13.40 17.27
N THR A 3 -11.19 14.40 16.45
CA THR A 3 -11.43 14.37 15.01
C THR A 3 -10.63 13.23 14.41
N ALA A 4 -11.29 12.13 14.08
CA ALA A 4 -10.66 11.01 13.40
C ALA A 4 -10.22 11.47 12.01
N ASN A 5 -8.93 11.35 11.71
CA ASN A 5 -8.42 11.60 10.38
C ASN A 5 -8.21 10.28 9.64
N CYS A 6 -9.08 9.96 8.68
CA CYS A 6 -9.00 8.75 7.85
C CYS A 6 -8.37 9.02 6.47
N LEU A 7 -7.50 10.02 6.38
CA LEU A 7 -6.79 10.41 5.17
C LEU A 7 -5.34 9.89 5.18
N PRO A 8 -4.70 9.76 4.01
CA PRO A 8 -5.27 9.97 2.67
C PRO A 8 -6.18 8.83 2.20
N LEU A 9 -7.02 9.15 1.21
CA LEU A 9 -7.75 8.14 0.45
C LEU A 9 -6.98 7.78 -0.81
N VAL A 10 -6.91 6.47 -1.07
CA VAL A 10 -6.38 5.94 -2.32
C VAL A 10 -7.53 5.57 -3.25
N ARG A 11 -7.50 6.07 -4.48
CA ARG A 11 -8.53 5.85 -5.52
C ARG A 11 -7.89 5.81 -6.91
N ASP A 12 -8.68 5.45 -7.91
CA ASP A 12 -8.26 5.46 -9.33
C ASP A 12 -7.00 4.62 -9.59
N GLU A 13 -6.90 3.48 -8.91
CA GLU A 13 -5.74 2.60 -9.00
C GLU A 13 -5.74 1.82 -10.32
N ALA A 14 -4.61 1.85 -11.02
CA ALA A 14 -4.40 1.13 -12.27
C ALA A 14 -3.10 0.33 -12.20
N TRP A 15 -3.22 -0.99 -12.35
CA TRP A 15 -2.10 -1.93 -12.40
C TRP A 15 -1.67 -2.19 -13.85
N LEU A 16 -0.44 -1.83 -14.19
CA LEU A 16 0.06 -1.83 -15.56
C LEU A 16 1.36 -2.64 -15.67
N PRO A 17 1.32 -3.86 -16.23
CA PRO A 17 2.54 -4.63 -16.47
C PRO A 17 3.44 -3.93 -17.49
N VAL A 18 4.74 -4.13 -17.35
CA VAL A 18 5.80 -3.55 -18.20
C VAL A 18 6.71 -4.65 -18.73
N GLU A 19 6.27 -5.28 -19.81
CA GLU A 19 6.95 -6.36 -20.54
C GLU A 19 7.37 -5.89 -21.93
N GLU A 20 6.56 -5.01 -22.55
CA GLU A 20 6.77 -4.51 -23.92
C GLU A 20 6.96 -3.00 -23.94
N THR A 21 7.73 -2.50 -24.92
CA THR A 21 7.98 -1.06 -25.10
C THR A 21 6.69 -0.26 -25.28
N ALA A 22 5.66 -0.82 -25.93
CA ALA A 22 4.36 -0.17 -26.14
C ALA A 22 3.64 0.16 -24.81
N GLN A 23 3.90 -0.63 -23.76
CA GLN A 23 3.29 -0.44 -22.44
C GLN A 23 3.86 0.78 -21.71
N VAL A 24 5.12 1.18 -21.98
CA VAL A 24 5.68 2.44 -21.46
C VAL A 24 4.81 3.64 -21.88
N GLY A 25 4.38 3.65 -23.16
CA GLY A 25 3.45 4.67 -23.65
C GLY A 25 2.08 4.61 -22.98
N ARG A 26 1.58 3.43 -22.62
CA ARG A 26 0.30 3.26 -21.89
C ARG A 26 0.41 3.84 -20.48
N ILE A 27 1.46 3.52 -19.74
CA ILE A 27 1.69 4.00 -18.36
C ILE A 27 1.76 5.53 -18.34
N ARG A 28 2.50 6.13 -19.28
CA ARG A 28 2.55 7.59 -19.44
C ARG A 28 1.16 8.19 -19.66
N ARG A 29 0.37 7.62 -20.58
CA ARG A 29 -1.00 8.10 -20.87
C ARG A 29 -1.92 7.97 -19.66
N THR A 30 -1.82 6.87 -18.91
CA THR A 30 -2.62 6.68 -17.70
C THR A 30 -2.26 7.72 -16.63
N ALA A 31 -0.98 7.98 -16.39
CA ALA A 31 -0.54 8.96 -15.39
C ALA A 31 -0.94 10.39 -15.76
N THR A 32 -0.78 10.76 -17.03
CA THR A 32 -1.16 12.08 -17.53
C THR A 32 -2.68 12.28 -17.51
N ALA A 33 -3.46 11.28 -17.95
CA ALA A 33 -4.92 11.33 -17.85
C ALA A 33 -5.41 11.43 -16.40
N LEU A 34 -4.75 10.75 -15.45
CA LEU A 34 -5.07 10.90 -14.03
C LEU A 34 -4.74 12.31 -13.53
N ALA A 35 -3.57 12.86 -13.88
CA ALA A 35 -3.20 14.23 -13.50
C ALA A 35 -4.20 15.27 -14.04
N GLU A 36 -4.61 15.13 -15.31
CA GLU A 36 -5.63 15.98 -15.93
C GLU A 36 -6.99 15.85 -15.22
N LYS A 37 -7.42 14.62 -14.91
CA LYS A 37 -8.64 14.36 -14.13
C LYS A 37 -8.60 15.03 -12.75
N LEU A 38 -7.42 15.11 -12.14
CA LEU A 38 -7.20 15.78 -10.85
C LEU A 38 -7.01 17.31 -10.98
N GLY A 39 -7.06 17.87 -12.20
CA GLY A 39 -6.97 19.31 -12.43
C GLY A 39 -5.54 19.86 -12.43
N PHE A 40 -4.53 19.02 -12.67
CA PHE A 40 -3.14 19.47 -12.73
C PHE A 40 -2.92 20.36 -13.96
N GLU A 41 -2.05 21.36 -13.81
CA GLU A 41 -1.66 22.21 -14.93
C GLU A 41 -0.92 21.40 -16.03
N ALA A 42 -1.00 21.88 -17.27
CA ALA A 42 -0.40 21.21 -18.43
C ALA A 42 1.12 20.99 -18.27
N ALA A 43 1.82 21.98 -17.68
CA ALA A 43 3.25 21.86 -17.41
C ALA A 43 3.56 20.72 -16.43
N ARG A 44 2.83 20.67 -15.30
CA ARG A 44 2.99 19.61 -14.30
C ARG A 44 2.62 18.23 -14.85
N THR A 45 1.58 18.16 -15.67
CA THR A 45 1.17 16.93 -16.37
C THR A 45 2.28 16.43 -17.30
N ALA A 46 2.95 17.32 -18.04
CA ALA A 46 4.08 16.97 -18.89
C ALA A 46 5.28 16.44 -18.09
N GLU A 47 5.60 17.06 -16.96
CA GLU A 47 6.66 16.59 -16.03
C GLU A 47 6.38 15.18 -15.50
N ILE A 48 5.14 14.92 -15.07
CA ILE A 48 4.69 13.57 -14.65
C ILE A 48 4.89 12.58 -15.81
N GLY A 49 4.49 12.97 -17.02
CA GLY A 49 4.67 12.14 -18.21
C GLY A 49 6.13 11.78 -18.47
N LEU A 50 7.07 12.71 -18.29
CA LEU A 50 8.50 12.46 -18.44
C LEU A 50 9.01 11.49 -17.37
N ALA A 51 8.74 11.76 -16.09
CA ALA A 51 9.19 10.90 -14.99
C ALA A 51 8.64 9.47 -15.11
N VAL A 52 7.35 9.33 -15.43
CA VAL A 52 6.71 8.03 -15.62
C VAL A 52 7.26 7.26 -16.83
N THR A 53 7.67 7.98 -17.88
CA THR A 53 8.34 7.36 -19.04
C THR A 53 9.71 6.80 -18.65
N GLU A 54 10.47 7.51 -17.83
CA GLU A 54 11.75 7.01 -17.30
C GLU A 54 11.56 5.79 -16.41
N ILE A 55 10.57 5.82 -15.48
CA ILE A 55 10.22 4.66 -14.65
C ILE A 55 9.88 3.44 -15.51
N GLY A 56 8.98 3.61 -16.49
CA GLY A 56 8.58 2.51 -17.38
C GLY A 56 9.73 1.99 -18.25
N THR A 57 10.59 2.89 -18.74
CA THR A 57 11.77 2.51 -19.53
C THR A 57 12.78 1.72 -18.71
N ASN A 58 13.03 2.13 -17.47
CA ASN A 58 13.92 1.41 -16.56
C ASN A 58 13.39 0.01 -16.24
N LEU A 59 12.09 -0.11 -15.97
CA LEU A 59 11.44 -1.41 -15.77
C LEU A 59 11.61 -2.29 -17.02
N HIS A 60 11.24 -1.81 -18.19
CA HIS A 60 11.34 -2.59 -19.43
C HIS A 60 12.79 -3.05 -19.74
N LYS A 61 13.79 -2.22 -19.45
CA LYS A 61 15.20 -2.53 -19.76
C LYS A 61 15.87 -3.45 -18.75
N HIS A 62 15.48 -3.38 -17.48
CA HIS A 62 16.25 -4.01 -16.39
C HIS A 62 15.44 -5.06 -15.63
N ALA A 63 14.12 -4.96 -15.59
CA ALA A 63 13.28 -5.95 -14.91
C ALA A 63 13.16 -7.23 -15.74
N ARG A 64 12.99 -8.36 -15.05
CA ARG A 64 12.49 -9.59 -15.70
C ARG A 64 10.97 -9.56 -15.86
N HIS A 65 10.31 -9.10 -14.79
CA HIS A 65 8.89 -8.76 -14.75
C HIS A 65 8.75 -7.52 -13.87
N GLY A 66 8.02 -6.53 -14.37
CA GLY A 66 7.81 -5.26 -13.69
C GLY A 66 6.37 -4.80 -13.83
N VAL A 67 5.89 -4.07 -12.83
CA VAL A 67 4.55 -3.48 -12.83
C VAL A 67 4.63 -2.05 -12.32
N VAL A 68 3.83 -1.18 -12.92
CA VAL A 68 3.58 0.17 -12.42
C VAL A 68 2.14 0.25 -11.95
N VAL A 69 1.98 0.72 -10.72
CA VAL A 69 0.71 1.11 -10.14
C VAL A 69 0.62 2.62 -10.21
N ILE A 70 -0.43 3.14 -10.83
CA ILE A 70 -0.74 4.58 -10.83
C ILE A 70 -2.03 4.75 -10.04
N ARG A 71 -2.04 5.68 -9.07
CA ARG A 71 -3.21 5.95 -8.25
C ARG A 71 -3.27 7.39 -7.79
N SER A 72 -4.43 7.84 -7.35
CA SER A 72 -4.59 9.12 -6.66
C SER A 72 -4.48 8.91 -5.15
N VAL A 73 -3.75 9.81 -4.48
CA VAL A 73 -3.66 9.91 -3.02
C VAL A 73 -4.23 11.26 -2.63
N ARG A 74 -5.39 11.28 -1.98
CA ARG A 74 -6.18 12.51 -1.82
C ARG A 74 -6.68 12.79 -0.42
N GLY A 75 -6.71 14.08 -0.10
CA GLY A 75 -7.31 14.68 1.09
C GLY A 75 -8.76 15.07 0.80
N GLU A 76 -9.27 16.05 1.54
CA GLU A 76 -10.59 16.62 1.28
C GLU A 76 -10.56 17.61 0.10
N GLN A 77 -9.50 18.42 -0.01
CA GLN A 77 -9.40 19.50 -0.98
C GLN A 77 -8.49 19.13 -2.15
N ASP A 78 -7.33 18.54 -1.87
CA ASP A 78 -6.29 18.28 -2.88
C ASP A 78 -5.96 16.79 -3.05
N ALA A 79 -5.34 16.46 -4.19
CA ALA A 79 -4.89 15.12 -4.53
C ALA A 79 -3.51 15.13 -5.19
N ALA A 80 -2.73 14.09 -4.95
CA ALA A 80 -1.47 13.81 -5.64
C ALA A 80 -1.61 12.59 -6.55
N VAL A 81 -0.80 12.53 -7.60
CA VAL A 81 -0.57 11.31 -8.38
C VAL A 81 0.55 10.53 -7.71
N GLU A 82 0.32 9.27 -7.37
CA GLU A 82 1.34 8.36 -6.86
C GLU A 82 1.61 7.26 -7.88
N VAL A 83 2.88 7.00 -8.10
CA VAL A 83 3.40 5.98 -9.00
C VAL A 83 4.25 5.03 -8.20
N VAL A 84 3.83 3.77 -8.13
CA VAL A 84 4.57 2.68 -7.48
C VAL A 84 5.08 1.74 -8.54
N ALA A 85 6.39 1.60 -8.67
CA ALA A 85 7.04 0.65 -9.57
C ALA A 85 7.61 -0.52 -8.76
N ILE A 86 7.31 -1.73 -9.18
CA ILE A 86 7.76 -2.96 -8.52
C ILE A 86 8.31 -3.91 -9.57
N ASP A 87 9.53 -4.41 -9.39
CA ASP A 87 10.11 -5.45 -10.25
C ASP A 87 10.80 -6.56 -9.47
N ARG A 88 10.89 -7.74 -10.10
CA ARG A 88 11.73 -8.87 -9.66
C ARG A 88 12.92 -9.05 -10.60
N GLY A 89 13.66 -7.98 -10.83
CA GLY A 89 14.86 -7.93 -11.65
C GLY A 89 16.14 -8.26 -10.86
N PRO A 90 17.31 -7.95 -11.43
CA PRO A 90 18.61 -8.21 -10.79
C PRO A 90 18.87 -7.32 -9.55
N GLY A 91 18.04 -6.30 -9.32
CA GLY A 91 18.26 -5.31 -8.27
C GLY A 91 19.43 -4.37 -8.56
N ILE A 92 19.62 -3.41 -7.67
CA ILE A 92 20.64 -2.36 -7.74
C ILE A 92 21.61 -2.58 -6.58
N ALA A 93 22.90 -2.73 -6.87
CA ALA A 93 23.93 -2.98 -5.85
C ALA A 93 24.33 -1.73 -5.07
N ASP A 94 24.43 -0.59 -5.75
CA ASP A 94 24.75 0.70 -5.14
C ASP A 94 23.64 1.71 -5.45
N MET A 95 22.73 1.88 -4.50
CA MET A 95 21.62 2.83 -4.65
C MET A 95 22.10 4.27 -4.65
N ALA A 96 23.18 4.61 -3.93
CA ALA A 96 23.70 5.97 -3.90
C ALA A 96 24.23 6.38 -5.27
N LEU A 97 24.93 5.47 -5.95
CA LEU A 97 25.37 5.66 -7.33
C LEU A 97 24.18 5.71 -8.30
N ALA A 98 23.14 4.90 -8.09
CA ALA A 98 21.96 4.89 -8.96
C ALA A 98 21.18 6.22 -8.95
N TRP A 99 21.29 7.02 -7.88
CA TRP A 99 20.74 8.36 -7.81
C TRP A 99 21.63 9.43 -8.46
N GLN A 100 22.92 9.16 -8.64
CA GLN A 100 23.86 10.09 -9.25
C GLN A 100 23.70 10.07 -10.78
N ASP A 101 23.42 11.24 -11.36
CA ASP A 101 23.32 11.39 -12.81
C ASP A 101 24.64 10.96 -13.49
N GLY A 102 24.53 10.19 -14.58
CA GLY A 102 25.62 9.98 -15.54
C GLY A 102 26.31 8.62 -15.54
N GLN A 103 25.96 7.67 -14.66
CA GLN A 103 26.51 6.31 -14.70
C GLN A 103 25.41 5.25 -14.86
N SER A 104 24.90 5.07 -16.08
CA SER A 104 24.19 3.83 -16.42
C SER A 104 25.22 2.80 -16.91
N THR A 105 25.09 1.55 -16.45
CA THR A 105 25.88 0.41 -16.93
C THR A 105 25.42 -0.06 -18.32
N THR A 106 24.38 0.55 -18.89
CA THR A 106 23.67 0.10 -20.10
C THR A 106 23.16 1.29 -20.92
N GLY A 107 24.10 2.03 -21.54
CA GLY A 107 23.88 2.76 -22.80
C GLY A 107 22.79 3.84 -22.86
N THR A 108 22.19 4.22 -21.73
CA THR A 108 21.35 5.42 -21.63
C THR A 108 22.12 6.50 -20.91
N LEU A 109 21.95 7.76 -21.31
CA LEU A 109 22.39 8.90 -20.50
C LEU A 109 21.84 8.64 -19.10
N GLY A 110 22.70 8.39 -18.10
CA GLY A 110 22.36 7.88 -16.77
C GLY A 110 21.58 8.87 -15.90
N VAL A 111 20.54 9.49 -16.45
CA VAL A 111 19.78 10.63 -15.95
C VAL A 111 18.41 10.17 -15.42
N GLY A 112 18.00 8.91 -15.67
CA GLY A 112 16.62 8.43 -15.50
C GLY A 112 16.10 8.53 -14.07
N LEU A 113 16.77 7.92 -13.08
CA LEU A 113 16.30 7.95 -11.69
C LEU A 113 16.50 9.33 -11.03
N GLY A 114 17.59 10.03 -11.36
CA GLY A 114 17.81 11.41 -10.93
C GLY A 114 16.74 12.37 -11.45
N ALA A 115 16.28 12.20 -12.69
CA ALA A 115 15.16 12.95 -13.26
C ALA A 115 13.84 12.65 -12.54
N VAL A 116 13.55 11.39 -12.24
CA VAL A 116 12.36 11.02 -11.45
C VAL A 116 12.39 11.70 -10.08
N ALA A 117 13.52 11.67 -9.38
CA ALA A 117 13.67 12.34 -8.08
C ALA A 117 13.50 13.87 -8.18
N ARG A 118 14.02 14.51 -9.23
CA ARG A 118 13.87 15.96 -9.43
C ARG A 118 12.45 16.39 -9.79
N LEU A 119 11.75 15.58 -10.58
CA LEU A 119 10.41 15.92 -11.08
C LEU A 119 9.30 15.56 -10.07
N SER A 120 9.54 14.56 -9.22
CA SER A 120 8.61 14.18 -8.16
C SER A 120 8.68 15.12 -6.96
N SER A 121 7.59 15.20 -6.22
CA SER A 121 7.50 15.91 -4.94
C SER A 121 8.08 15.08 -3.80
N SER A 122 7.99 13.76 -3.89
CA SER A 122 8.75 12.81 -3.07
C SER A 122 9.10 11.57 -3.89
N CYS A 123 10.25 10.97 -3.58
CA CYS A 123 10.73 9.76 -4.23
C CYS A 123 11.45 8.90 -3.20
N SER A 124 11.06 7.64 -3.08
CA SER A 124 11.69 6.65 -2.21
C SER A 124 11.88 5.35 -2.98
N MET A 125 12.97 4.64 -2.72
CA MET A 125 13.32 3.41 -3.43
C MET A 125 14.07 2.46 -2.52
N THR A 126 13.76 1.17 -2.64
CA THR A 126 14.54 0.09 -2.04
C THR A 126 14.84 -0.97 -3.08
N SER A 127 16.07 -1.47 -3.07
CA SER A 127 16.53 -2.48 -4.02
C SER A 127 17.50 -3.42 -3.34
N ARG A 128 17.45 -4.71 -3.69
CA ARG A 128 18.42 -5.70 -3.23
C ARG A 128 18.93 -6.53 -4.40
N PRO A 129 20.26 -6.74 -4.51
CA PRO A 129 20.84 -7.61 -5.51
C PRO A 129 20.16 -9.00 -5.52
N GLY A 130 19.71 -9.42 -6.71
CA GLY A 130 19.02 -10.68 -6.94
C GLY A 130 17.53 -10.72 -6.54
N GLN A 131 16.99 -9.66 -5.93
CA GLN A 131 15.59 -9.62 -5.48
C GLN A 131 14.73 -8.64 -6.29
N GLY A 132 15.33 -7.56 -6.79
CA GLY A 132 14.65 -6.54 -7.59
C GLY A 132 14.50 -5.21 -6.87
N THR A 133 13.67 -4.31 -7.40
CA THR A 133 13.50 -2.94 -6.92
C THR A 133 12.03 -2.62 -6.64
N ALA A 134 11.80 -1.76 -5.66
CA ALA A 134 10.52 -1.09 -5.45
C ALA A 134 10.82 0.41 -5.37
N LEU A 135 10.06 1.22 -6.11
CA LEU A 135 10.18 2.67 -6.17
C LEU A 135 8.80 3.29 -6.00
N VAL A 136 8.70 4.34 -5.20
CA VAL A 136 7.50 5.14 -5.02
C VAL A 136 7.85 6.58 -5.38
N ALA A 137 7.12 7.17 -6.32
CA ALA A 137 7.23 8.56 -6.68
C ALA A 137 5.86 9.24 -6.56
N ARG A 138 5.81 10.37 -5.85
CA ARG A 138 4.59 11.15 -5.68
C ARG A 138 4.72 12.51 -6.34
N PHE A 139 3.66 12.93 -7.02
CA PHE A 139 3.58 14.19 -7.74
C PHE A 139 2.43 15.01 -7.18
N ALA A 140 2.77 16.04 -6.42
CA ALA A 140 1.82 17.04 -5.95
C ALA A 140 1.40 17.98 -7.09
N PRO A 141 0.22 18.64 -6.98
CA PRO A 141 -0.26 19.58 -7.99
C PRO A 141 0.63 20.81 -8.12
N ARG A 142 1.33 21.19 -7.04
CA ARG A 142 2.22 22.37 -6.96
C ARG A 142 3.38 22.11 -6.01
N ALA A 143 4.47 22.88 -6.14
CA ALA A 143 5.71 22.66 -5.40
C ALA A 143 5.58 22.94 -3.88
N ASP A 144 4.72 23.87 -3.49
CA ASP A 144 4.46 24.26 -2.09
C ASP A 144 3.31 23.44 -1.44
N TRP A 145 2.85 22.38 -2.10
CA TRP A 145 1.77 21.56 -1.60
C TRP A 145 2.18 20.80 -0.34
N ALA A 146 1.40 20.98 0.73
CA ALA A 146 1.49 20.20 1.94
C ALA A 146 0.22 19.36 2.09
N PRO A 147 0.32 18.03 2.23
CA PRO A 147 -0.85 17.18 2.41
C PRO A 147 -1.58 17.50 3.72
N GLU A 148 -2.91 17.59 3.67
CA GLU A 148 -3.77 17.83 4.84
C GLU A 148 -3.59 16.77 5.95
N TRP A 149 -3.17 15.57 5.57
CA TRP A 149 -2.92 14.46 6.49
C TRP A 149 -1.51 14.44 7.09
N GLY A 150 -0.65 15.41 6.73
CA GLY A 150 0.71 15.53 7.22
C GLY A 150 1.58 14.31 6.89
N VAL A 151 2.47 13.95 7.82
CA VAL A 151 3.38 12.81 7.66
C VAL A 151 2.60 11.49 7.58
N GLU A 152 2.93 10.65 6.61
CA GLU A 152 2.30 9.35 6.45
C GLU A 152 2.88 8.32 7.41
N SER A 153 2.13 8.04 8.48
CA SER A 153 2.40 6.96 9.43
C SER A 153 1.68 5.65 9.09
N ALA A 154 0.94 5.58 7.97
CA ALA A 154 0.35 4.36 7.44
C ALA A 154 0.01 4.50 5.95
N ALA A 155 0.10 3.40 5.20
CA ALA A 155 -0.30 3.29 3.81
C ALA A 155 -0.53 1.82 3.43
N GLY A 156 -1.26 1.58 2.34
CA GLY A 156 -1.46 0.23 1.82
C GLY A 156 -1.37 0.16 0.30
N LEU A 157 -1.40 -1.06 -0.21
CA LEU A 157 -1.43 -1.43 -1.62
C LEU A 157 -2.35 -2.63 -1.81
N THR A 158 -3.21 -2.54 -2.81
CA THR A 158 -4.10 -3.61 -3.27
C THR A 158 -3.70 -4.04 -4.66
N ARG A 159 -3.84 -5.31 -5.00
CA ARG A 159 -3.60 -5.84 -6.34
C ARG A 159 -4.75 -6.77 -6.70
N PRO A 160 -5.47 -6.52 -7.80
CA PRO A 160 -6.49 -7.44 -8.26
C PRO A 160 -5.86 -8.75 -8.76
N ILE A 161 -6.58 -9.86 -8.62
CA ILE A 161 -6.27 -11.12 -9.28
C ILE A 161 -6.18 -10.93 -10.81
N GLY A 162 -5.35 -11.74 -11.47
CA GLY A 162 -5.19 -11.69 -12.92
C GLY A 162 -6.53 -11.81 -13.66
N GLY A 163 -6.81 -10.83 -14.54
CA GLY A 163 -8.03 -10.77 -15.35
C GLY A 163 -9.16 -9.91 -14.77
N GLU A 164 -9.02 -9.44 -13.52
CA GLU A 164 -9.96 -8.50 -12.91
C GLU A 164 -9.38 -7.08 -12.90
N ASP A 165 -10.25 -6.08 -13.06
CA ASP A 165 -9.87 -4.66 -12.93
C ASP A 165 -10.09 -4.13 -11.50
N VAL A 166 -10.77 -4.91 -10.65
CA VAL A 166 -11.17 -4.51 -9.29
C VAL A 166 -10.72 -5.57 -8.30
N CYS A 167 -10.00 -5.13 -7.26
CA CYS A 167 -9.53 -5.97 -6.17
C CYS A 167 -10.67 -6.30 -5.21
N GLY A 168 -10.83 -7.59 -4.86
CA GLY A 168 -11.74 -8.06 -3.82
C GLY A 168 -11.33 -7.63 -2.41
N ASP A 169 -10.04 -7.37 -2.21
CA ASP A 169 -9.51 -6.87 -0.94
C ASP A 169 -9.60 -5.36 -0.82
N ALA A 170 -9.79 -4.88 0.41
CA ALA A 170 -9.72 -3.47 0.74
C ALA A 170 -9.11 -3.23 2.12
N TYR A 171 -8.62 -2.01 2.33
CA TYR A 171 -8.09 -1.56 3.61
C TYR A 171 -8.55 -0.14 3.94
N ALA A 172 -8.46 0.20 5.22
CA ALA A 172 -8.62 1.57 5.70
C ALA A 172 -7.78 1.79 6.96
N PHE A 173 -7.41 3.04 7.21
CA PHE A 173 -6.84 3.44 8.48
C PHE A 173 -7.34 4.81 8.89
N CYS A 174 -7.34 5.05 10.19
CA CYS A 174 -7.68 6.35 10.76
C CYS A 174 -6.77 6.67 11.94
N ARG A 175 -6.43 7.95 12.10
CA ARG A 175 -5.52 8.47 13.10
C ARG A 175 -6.28 9.38 14.06
N GLY A 176 -6.03 9.21 15.34
CA GLY A 176 -6.36 10.16 16.40
C GLY A 176 -5.07 10.72 17.01
N THR A 177 -5.20 11.50 18.07
CA THR A 177 -4.05 12.11 18.76
C THR A 177 -3.11 11.05 19.34
N ASP A 178 -3.67 10.08 20.06
CA ASP A 178 -2.90 9.11 20.87
C ASP A 178 -3.07 7.66 20.38
N ARG A 179 -3.71 7.47 19.23
CA ARG A 179 -4.00 6.15 18.69
C ARG A 179 -4.15 6.15 17.18
N MET A 180 -3.91 5.00 16.57
CA MET A 180 -4.18 4.72 15.17
C MET A 180 -5.00 3.44 15.06
N THR A 181 -5.90 3.39 14.10
CA THR A 181 -6.72 2.20 13.84
C THR A 181 -6.56 1.77 12.40
N LEU A 182 -6.41 0.47 12.19
CA LEU A 182 -6.24 -0.18 10.90
C LEU A 182 -7.37 -1.17 10.70
N MET A 183 -7.85 -1.29 9.48
CA MET A 183 -8.82 -2.30 9.07
C MET A 183 -8.43 -2.88 7.72
N MET A 184 -8.59 -4.19 7.59
CA MET A 184 -8.47 -4.89 6.32
C MET A 184 -9.66 -5.84 6.15
N CYS A 185 -10.13 -5.96 4.92
CA CYS A 185 -11.15 -6.90 4.50
C CYS A 185 -10.69 -7.60 3.22
N ASP A 186 -10.67 -8.92 3.24
CA ASP A 186 -10.56 -9.79 2.07
C ASP A 186 -11.97 -10.28 1.77
N GLY A 187 -12.58 -9.70 0.73
CA GLY A 187 -13.93 -10.04 0.32
C GLY A 187 -13.95 -11.42 -0.34
N SER A 188 -14.86 -12.31 0.07
CA SER A 188 -14.80 -13.69 -0.41
C SER A 188 -14.93 -13.82 -1.94
N GLY A 189 -13.96 -14.51 -2.54
CA GLY A 189 -13.82 -14.65 -4.00
C GLY A 189 -13.04 -13.47 -4.59
N HIS A 190 -13.31 -13.11 -5.84
CA HIS A 190 -12.67 -11.98 -6.52
C HIS A 190 -13.66 -11.13 -7.31
N GLY A 191 -13.16 -10.01 -7.83
CA GLY A 191 -13.89 -9.12 -8.72
C GLY A 191 -14.97 -8.27 -8.02
N PRO A 192 -15.92 -7.70 -8.77
CA PRO A 192 -16.82 -6.65 -8.26
C PRO A 192 -17.67 -7.03 -7.05
N LEU A 193 -18.06 -8.30 -6.90
CA LEU A 193 -18.88 -8.76 -5.77
C LEU A 193 -18.07 -8.93 -4.48
N ALA A 194 -16.81 -9.35 -4.59
CA ALA A 194 -15.88 -9.37 -3.46
C ALA A 194 -15.55 -7.93 -3.03
N ALA A 195 -15.25 -7.06 -4.00
CA ALA A 195 -14.98 -5.65 -3.80
C ALA A 195 -16.15 -4.93 -3.13
N SER A 196 -17.40 -5.23 -3.51
CA SER A 196 -18.58 -4.66 -2.87
C SER A 196 -18.68 -5.03 -1.38
N ALA A 197 -18.23 -6.21 -0.97
CA ALA A 197 -18.21 -6.61 0.44
C ALA A 197 -17.12 -5.85 1.20
N SER A 198 -15.90 -5.80 0.67
CA SER A 198 -14.79 -5.10 1.31
C SER A 198 -14.97 -3.58 1.34
N ASP A 199 -15.58 -2.98 0.31
CA ASP A 199 -15.98 -1.56 0.32
C ASP A 199 -17.01 -1.25 1.40
N ALA A 200 -17.98 -2.14 1.63
CA ALA A 200 -18.96 -1.96 2.71
C ALA A 200 -18.29 -1.99 4.09
N ALA A 201 -17.30 -2.87 4.27
CA ALA A 201 -16.47 -2.88 5.47
C ALA A 201 -15.70 -1.56 5.65
N VAL A 202 -15.08 -1.04 4.59
CA VAL A 202 -14.32 0.23 4.62
C VAL A 202 -15.21 1.40 5.02
N ARG A 203 -16.43 1.49 4.46
CA ARG A 203 -17.38 2.54 4.80
C ARG A 203 -17.75 2.50 6.28
N LEU A 204 -18.17 1.33 6.78
CA LEU A 204 -18.56 1.17 8.18
C LEU A 204 -17.41 1.49 9.15
N PHE A 205 -16.20 1.02 8.85
CA PHE A 205 -15.03 1.28 9.68
C PHE A 205 -14.78 2.78 9.83
N ARG A 206 -14.87 3.53 8.74
CA ARG A 206 -14.59 4.97 8.74
C ARG A 206 -15.65 5.82 9.44
N GLU A 207 -16.86 5.32 9.58
CA GLU A 207 -17.92 6.00 10.35
C GLU A 207 -17.65 5.95 11.86
N GLN A 208 -17.00 4.88 12.35
CA GLN A 208 -16.77 4.66 13.78
C GLN A 208 -15.36 4.10 14.07
N PRO A 209 -14.28 4.76 13.60
CA PRO A 209 -12.96 4.14 13.48
C PRO A 209 -12.32 3.72 14.79
N PHE A 210 -12.71 4.36 15.90
CA PHE A 210 -12.11 4.15 17.21
C PHE A 210 -12.88 3.20 18.13
N LEU A 211 -13.88 2.48 17.61
CA LEU A 211 -14.50 1.38 18.36
C LEU A 211 -13.46 0.35 18.80
N PRO A 212 -13.64 -0.31 19.95
CA PRO A 212 -12.83 -1.45 20.33
C PRO A 212 -12.81 -2.51 19.21
N PRO A 213 -11.66 -3.13 18.90
CA PRO A 213 -11.53 -4.07 17.77
C PRO A 213 -12.59 -5.17 17.75
N GLU A 214 -12.88 -5.80 18.90
CA GLU A 214 -13.93 -6.83 18.99
C GLU A 214 -15.32 -6.30 18.60
N GLN A 215 -15.65 -5.08 19.00
CA GLN A 215 -16.93 -4.45 18.68
C GLN A 215 -16.99 -4.07 17.21
N MET A 216 -15.91 -3.51 16.66
CA MET A 216 -15.81 -3.21 15.23
C MET A 216 -15.99 -4.49 14.40
N VAL A 217 -15.30 -5.60 14.72
CA VAL A 217 -15.45 -6.86 14.00
C VAL A 217 -16.86 -7.45 14.13
N LYS A 218 -17.54 -7.29 15.28
CA LYS A 218 -18.97 -7.65 15.42
C LYS A 218 -19.85 -6.82 14.50
N HIS A 219 -19.61 -5.51 14.40
CA HIS A 219 -20.35 -4.62 13.50
C HIS A 219 -20.10 -4.98 12.03
N LEU A 220 -18.84 -5.22 11.65
CA LEU A 220 -18.47 -5.67 10.30
C LEU A 220 -19.16 -7.01 9.97
N HIS A 221 -19.14 -7.98 10.87
CA HIS A 221 -19.83 -9.26 10.67
C HIS A 221 -21.33 -9.08 10.42
N ALA A 222 -22.00 -8.18 11.14
CA ALA A 222 -23.41 -7.88 10.94
C ALA A 222 -23.68 -7.14 9.61
N ALA A 223 -22.86 -6.14 9.28
CA ALA A 223 -23.01 -5.31 8.09
C ALA A 223 -22.74 -6.07 6.78
N LEU A 224 -21.88 -7.08 6.82
CA LEU A 224 -21.57 -7.92 5.66
C LEU A 224 -22.58 -9.05 5.44
N ARG A 225 -23.65 -9.15 6.24
CA ARG A 225 -24.74 -10.10 5.97
C ARG A 225 -25.44 -9.75 4.67
N GLY A 226 -25.62 -10.73 3.80
CA GLY A 226 -26.23 -10.54 2.48
C GLY A 226 -25.26 -10.06 1.39
N THR A 227 -23.97 -9.89 1.71
CA THR A 227 -22.89 -9.77 0.72
C THR A 227 -22.20 -11.14 0.53
N ARG A 228 -21.10 -11.19 -0.22
CA ARG A 228 -20.22 -12.37 -0.25
C ARG A 228 -19.52 -12.65 1.09
N GLY A 229 -19.57 -11.72 2.04
CA GLY A 229 -18.79 -11.80 3.26
C GLY A 229 -17.30 -11.66 2.99
N GLY A 230 -16.49 -12.03 3.98
CA GLY A 230 -15.04 -11.92 3.86
C GLY A 230 -14.31 -12.22 5.15
N ALA A 231 -13.00 -12.33 5.07
CA ALA A 231 -12.14 -12.24 6.22
C ALA A 231 -11.91 -10.77 6.57
N VAL A 232 -11.96 -10.44 7.87
CA VAL A 232 -11.80 -9.07 8.34
C VAL A 232 -10.86 -9.02 9.52
N ALA A 233 -10.11 -7.94 9.65
CA ALA A 233 -9.32 -7.69 10.83
C ALA A 233 -9.27 -6.21 11.16
N VAL A 234 -9.16 -5.92 12.46
CA VAL A 234 -9.04 -4.57 13.01
C VAL A 234 -7.89 -4.55 14.00
N ALA A 235 -6.97 -3.60 13.83
CA ALA A 235 -5.92 -3.31 14.78
C ALA A 235 -6.13 -1.91 15.37
N ASP A 236 -6.11 -1.80 16.69
CA ASP A 236 -6.11 -0.55 17.43
C ASP A 236 -4.77 -0.36 18.13
N ILE A 237 -3.98 0.56 17.60
CA ILE A 237 -2.62 0.88 18.00
C ILE A 237 -2.70 2.04 19.00
N ASP A 238 -2.44 1.73 20.25
CA ASP A 238 -2.42 2.67 21.37
C ASP A 238 -0.99 3.20 21.54
N LEU A 239 -0.78 4.48 21.24
CA LEU A 239 0.55 5.10 21.24
C LEU A 239 1.03 5.42 22.65
N VAL A 240 0.10 5.64 23.58
CA VAL A 240 0.40 5.96 24.98
C VAL A 240 0.70 4.68 25.75
N ALA A 241 -0.16 3.66 25.65
CA ALA A 241 0.05 2.38 26.29
C ALA A 241 1.07 1.49 25.56
N ARG A 242 1.57 1.91 24.39
CA ARG A 242 2.51 1.17 23.54
C ARG A 242 2.07 -0.28 23.32
N LYS A 243 0.83 -0.45 22.83
CA LYS A 243 0.27 -1.77 22.53
C LYS A 243 -0.61 -1.77 21.28
N VAL A 244 -0.69 -2.92 20.64
CA VAL A 244 -1.64 -3.19 19.55
C VAL A 244 -2.73 -4.12 20.07
N ARG A 245 -3.97 -3.67 20.04
CA ARG A 245 -5.16 -4.50 20.28
C ARG A 245 -5.66 -5.00 18.94
N TYR A 246 -5.66 -6.31 18.74
CA TYR A 246 -5.97 -6.90 17.44
C TYR A 246 -7.13 -7.88 17.52
N CYS A 247 -8.07 -7.79 16.59
CA CYS A 247 -9.15 -8.74 16.41
C CYS A 247 -9.26 -9.09 14.92
N GLY A 248 -8.93 -10.34 14.57
CA GLY A 248 -9.08 -10.87 13.22
C GLY A 248 -10.09 -12.03 13.19
N LEU A 249 -10.92 -12.06 12.15
CA LEU A 249 -11.88 -13.11 11.84
C LEU A 249 -11.63 -13.59 10.41
N GLY A 250 -11.12 -14.82 10.26
CA GLY A 250 -10.73 -15.41 8.99
C GLY A 250 -9.21 -15.58 8.88
N ASN A 251 -8.68 -15.32 7.69
CA ASN A 251 -7.32 -15.61 7.24
C ASN A 251 -6.44 -14.35 7.07
N ILE A 252 -6.88 -13.16 7.51
CA ILE A 252 -6.02 -11.96 7.49
C ILE A 252 -4.78 -12.21 8.34
N GLY A 253 -3.61 -12.12 7.72
CA GLY A 253 -2.31 -12.18 8.36
C GLY A 253 -1.96 -10.83 8.97
N ALA A 254 -1.36 -10.82 10.15
CA ALA A 254 -0.94 -9.58 10.78
C ALA A 254 0.27 -9.80 11.70
N ALA A 255 1.13 -8.80 11.81
CA ALA A 255 2.35 -8.88 12.60
C ALA A 255 2.82 -7.51 13.11
N VAL A 256 3.51 -7.54 14.26
CA VAL A 256 4.34 -6.43 14.76
C VAL A 256 5.80 -6.76 14.45
N LEU A 257 6.49 -5.85 13.77
CA LEU A 257 7.90 -5.94 13.43
C LEU A 257 8.69 -4.95 14.28
N ALA A 258 9.69 -5.44 15.01
CA ALA A 258 10.59 -4.60 15.79
C ALA A 258 11.90 -5.35 16.04
N ASP A 259 13.03 -4.65 16.07
CA ASP A 259 14.35 -5.20 16.44
C ASP A 259 14.72 -6.50 15.69
N GLY A 260 14.41 -6.56 14.40
CA GLY A 260 14.67 -7.75 13.56
C GLY A 260 13.77 -8.95 13.87
N ARG A 261 12.71 -8.79 14.67
CA ARG A 261 11.75 -9.84 15.03
C ARG A 261 10.39 -9.58 14.39
N LYS A 262 9.73 -10.66 13.97
CA LYS A 262 8.32 -10.68 13.52
C LYS A 262 7.48 -11.38 14.58
N GLN A 263 6.58 -10.66 15.23
CA GLN A 263 5.58 -11.22 16.13
C GLN A 263 4.23 -11.28 15.43
N GLY A 264 3.76 -12.48 15.10
CA GLY A 264 2.45 -12.69 14.48
C GLY A 264 1.29 -12.38 15.44
N MET A 265 0.23 -11.78 14.90
CA MET A 265 -1.04 -11.53 15.58
C MET A 265 -2.09 -12.54 15.11
N ILE A 266 -2.95 -12.98 16.04
CA ILE A 266 -3.80 -14.16 15.84
C ILE A 266 -5.17 -13.73 15.30
N SER A 267 -5.52 -14.26 14.12
CA SER A 267 -6.88 -14.26 13.58
C SER A 267 -7.59 -15.57 13.94
N VAL A 268 -8.87 -15.50 14.32
CA VAL A 268 -9.66 -16.69 14.65
C VAL A 268 -10.48 -17.15 13.43
N PRO A 269 -10.74 -18.45 13.25
CA PRO A 269 -11.50 -18.94 12.10
C PRO A 269 -12.92 -18.37 12.02
N GLY A 270 -13.32 -17.97 10.82
CA GLY A 270 -14.67 -17.53 10.49
C GLY A 270 -14.72 -16.69 9.22
N VAL A 271 -15.94 -16.31 8.83
CA VAL A 271 -16.21 -15.45 7.67
C VAL A 271 -17.25 -14.41 8.09
N ALA A 272 -16.87 -13.14 8.06
CA ALA A 272 -17.78 -12.02 8.33
C ALA A 272 -18.96 -12.06 7.35
N GLY A 273 -20.17 -11.73 7.82
CA GLY A 273 -21.40 -11.90 7.05
C GLY A 273 -22.00 -13.31 7.05
N HIS A 274 -21.22 -14.35 7.42
CA HIS A 274 -21.67 -15.75 7.38
C HIS A 274 -21.54 -16.45 8.74
N GLN A 275 -20.32 -16.79 9.17
CA GLN A 275 -20.08 -17.58 10.38
C GLN A 275 -18.99 -16.95 11.23
N ALA A 276 -19.34 -16.57 12.46
CA ALA A 276 -18.40 -16.07 13.46
C ALA A 276 -18.71 -16.72 14.82
N ARG A 277 -18.15 -17.91 15.08
CA ARG A 277 -18.39 -18.64 16.34
C ARG A 277 -17.80 -17.90 17.55
N THR A 278 -16.63 -17.31 17.36
CA THR A 278 -15.91 -16.53 18.36
C THR A 278 -15.38 -15.27 17.70
N ILE A 279 -15.47 -14.14 18.39
CA ILE A 279 -14.79 -12.90 18.02
C ILE A 279 -14.07 -12.46 19.29
N ARG A 280 -12.75 -12.35 19.21
CA ARG A 280 -11.89 -12.13 20.38
C ARG A 280 -10.75 -11.17 20.03
N THR A 281 -10.46 -10.25 20.93
CA THR A 281 -9.28 -9.37 20.84
C THR A 281 -8.11 -9.96 21.61
N PHE A 282 -6.90 -9.74 21.10
CA PHE A 282 -5.64 -10.03 21.76
C PHE A 282 -4.77 -8.77 21.81
N ASP A 283 -3.97 -8.64 22.87
CA ASP A 283 -3.06 -7.52 23.08
C ASP A 283 -1.62 -7.94 22.76
N TYR A 284 -0.92 -7.09 22.01
CA TYR A 284 0.48 -7.28 21.62
C TYR A 284 1.29 -6.05 22.01
N PRO A 285 2.56 -6.21 22.44
CA PRO A 285 3.42 -5.07 22.71
C PRO A 285 3.72 -4.29 21.43
N LEU A 286 3.91 -2.97 21.55
CA LEU A 286 4.38 -2.09 20.48
C LEU A 286 5.74 -1.48 20.89
N PRO A 287 6.86 -2.20 20.68
CA PRO A 287 8.20 -1.66 20.92
C PRO A 287 8.45 -0.37 20.15
N GLU A 288 9.41 0.46 20.57
CA GLU A 288 9.81 1.67 19.84
C GLU A 288 10.15 1.36 18.39
N ARG A 289 9.80 2.27 17.46
CA ARG A 289 10.05 2.13 16.02
C ARG A 289 9.40 0.88 15.39
N ALA A 290 8.43 0.26 16.07
CA ALA A 290 7.75 -0.91 15.54
C ALA A 290 6.94 -0.58 14.28
N VAL A 291 6.82 -1.56 13.40
CA VAL A 291 5.98 -1.50 12.21
C VAL A 291 4.88 -2.54 12.34
N VAL A 292 3.64 -2.12 12.21
CA VAL A 292 2.47 -3.00 12.21
C VAL A 292 2.11 -3.28 10.76
N VAL A 293 2.05 -4.56 10.40
CA VAL A 293 1.71 -5.03 9.05
C VAL A 293 0.46 -5.89 9.14
N MET A 294 -0.48 -5.68 8.22
CA MET A 294 -1.61 -6.55 7.96
C MET A 294 -1.60 -6.90 6.47
N HIS A 295 -1.96 -8.13 6.12
CA HIS A 295 -2.11 -8.54 4.73
C HIS A 295 -3.21 -9.60 4.55
N SER A 296 -3.84 -9.62 3.38
CA SER A 296 -4.72 -10.71 2.96
C SER A 296 -3.92 -11.97 2.64
N ASP A 297 -4.61 -13.07 2.36
CA ASP A 297 -3.94 -14.32 2.03
C ASP A 297 -3.41 -14.38 0.59
N GLY A 298 -3.60 -13.34 -0.23
CA GLY A 298 -2.82 -13.11 -1.46
C GLY A 298 -1.32 -13.02 -1.22
N LEU A 299 -0.90 -12.73 0.02
CA LEU A 299 0.49 -12.83 0.46
C LEU A 299 0.74 -14.16 1.20
N THR A 300 1.90 -14.77 0.95
CA THR A 300 2.36 -15.88 1.79
C THR A 300 2.85 -15.38 3.14
N GLU A 301 2.74 -16.19 4.19
CA GLU A 301 3.30 -15.85 5.52
C GLU A 301 4.84 -15.90 5.59
N ARG A 302 5.51 -16.33 4.50
CA ARG A 302 6.94 -16.64 4.44
C ARG A 302 7.82 -15.40 4.23
N TRP A 303 7.47 -14.30 4.86
CA TRP A 303 8.30 -13.10 4.95
C TRP A 303 8.69 -12.85 6.42
N GLY A 304 9.92 -12.42 6.64
CA GLY A 304 10.48 -12.12 7.95
C GLY A 304 10.65 -10.63 8.20
N ALA A 305 11.28 -10.27 9.32
CA ALA A 305 11.63 -8.87 9.57
C ALA A 305 12.61 -8.31 8.51
N ASP A 306 13.46 -9.18 7.95
CA ASP A 306 14.38 -8.87 6.86
C ASP A 306 13.78 -9.18 5.48
N HIS A 307 12.78 -8.39 5.05
CA HIS A 307 11.97 -8.65 3.85
C HIS A 307 12.29 -7.71 2.68
N GLY A 308 13.43 -7.03 2.69
CA GLY A 308 13.79 -6.13 1.58
C GLY A 308 13.97 -4.68 2.01
N SER A 309 13.07 -4.19 2.86
CA SER A 309 13.01 -2.77 3.26
C SER A 309 13.81 -2.51 4.53
N ASP A 310 14.27 -1.27 4.69
CA ASP A 310 14.74 -0.75 5.95
C ASP A 310 13.57 -0.13 6.74
N LEU A 311 13.01 -0.91 7.66
CA LEU A 311 11.88 -0.51 8.51
C LEU A 311 12.15 0.77 9.32
N ALA A 312 13.41 1.14 9.52
CA ALA A 312 13.81 2.33 10.24
C ALA A 312 13.56 3.62 9.44
N VAL A 313 13.59 3.57 8.11
CA VAL A 313 13.54 4.76 7.24
C VAL A 313 12.46 4.70 6.18
N ASP A 314 12.16 3.51 5.64
CA ASP A 314 11.28 3.35 4.47
C ASP A 314 9.84 3.76 4.77
N GLU A 315 9.25 4.54 3.86
CA GLU A 315 7.86 5.00 3.98
C GLU A 315 6.89 3.79 3.98
N PRO A 316 5.74 3.86 4.68
CA PRO A 316 4.81 2.74 4.76
C PRO A 316 4.40 2.14 3.41
N VAL A 317 4.23 2.98 2.38
CA VAL A 317 3.89 2.53 1.02
C VAL A 317 5.03 1.77 0.35
N LEU A 318 6.29 2.17 0.59
CA LEU A 318 7.46 1.46 0.07
C LEU A 318 7.63 0.10 0.74
N ILE A 319 7.38 0.02 2.05
CA ILE A 319 7.35 -1.26 2.79
C ILE A 319 6.25 -2.16 2.23
N ALA A 320 5.03 -1.62 2.03
CA ALA A 320 3.93 -2.37 1.44
C ALA A 320 4.25 -2.90 0.03
N ALA A 321 4.87 -2.08 -0.82
CA ALA A 321 5.29 -2.46 -2.17
C ALA A 321 6.33 -3.58 -2.14
N THR A 322 7.29 -3.49 -1.21
CA THR A 322 8.33 -4.50 -1.01
C THR A 322 7.74 -5.82 -0.53
N LEU A 323 6.84 -5.79 0.46
CA LEU A 323 6.15 -6.98 0.95
C LEU A 323 5.31 -7.65 -0.14
N LEU A 324 4.58 -6.85 -0.92
CA LEU A 324 3.81 -7.37 -2.04
C LEU A 324 4.70 -7.98 -3.12
N ARG A 325 5.87 -7.37 -3.40
CA ARG A 325 6.88 -7.94 -4.29
C ARG A 325 7.36 -9.29 -3.80
N GLU A 326 7.75 -9.43 -2.53
CA GLU A 326 8.37 -10.65 -2.01
C GLU A 326 7.35 -11.76 -1.75
N ALA A 327 6.24 -11.42 -1.08
CA ALA A 327 5.29 -12.39 -0.55
C ALA A 327 4.00 -12.51 -1.36
N GLY A 328 3.68 -11.55 -2.23
CA GLY A 328 2.49 -11.55 -3.09
C GLY A 328 2.60 -12.47 -4.31
N VAL A 329 3.11 -13.69 -4.13
CA VAL A 329 3.32 -14.67 -5.23
C VAL A 329 2.07 -15.44 -5.63
N ARG A 330 1.00 -15.37 -4.84
CA ARG A 330 -0.23 -16.13 -5.11
C ARG A 330 -0.99 -15.48 -6.26
N ASN A 331 -1.66 -16.31 -7.07
CA ASN A 331 -2.59 -15.84 -8.08
C ASN A 331 -3.94 -15.58 -7.43
N ASP A 332 -4.00 -14.48 -6.69
CA ASP A 332 -5.17 -14.03 -5.95
C ASP A 332 -5.17 -12.49 -5.84
N ASP A 333 -6.30 -11.95 -5.39
CA ASP A 333 -6.35 -10.60 -4.84
C ASP A 333 -5.33 -10.52 -3.70
N ALA A 334 -4.64 -9.38 -3.60
CA ALA A 334 -3.61 -9.20 -2.59
C ALA A 334 -3.66 -7.81 -2.01
N CYS A 335 -3.60 -7.70 -0.68
CA CYS A 335 -3.63 -6.45 0.03
C CYS A 335 -2.57 -6.44 1.12
N VAL A 336 -1.85 -5.32 1.22
CA VAL A 336 -0.89 -5.05 2.31
C VAL A 336 -1.21 -3.68 2.90
N LEU A 337 -1.31 -3.61 4.23
CA LEU A 337 -1.46 -2.39 4.99
C LEU A 337 -0.33 -2.31 6.01
N VAL A 338 0.42 -1.22 5.97
CA VAL A 338 1.57 -0.96 6.84
C VAL A 338 1.30 0.29 7.66
N ALA A 339 1.60 0.24 8.96
CA ALA A 339 1.63 1.38 9.84
C ALA A 339 2.96 1.49 10.60
N ARG A 340 3.47 2.71 10.68
CA ARG A 340 4.67 3.12 11.43
C ARG A 340 4.24 4.13 12.49
N PRO A 341 3.88 3.69 13.71
CA PRO A 341 3.19 4.53 14.69
C PRO A 341 4.08 5.55 15.44
N ALA A 342 5.22 5.95 14.87
CA ALA A 342 6.38 6.60 15.49
C ALA A 342 7.31 5.65 16.27
#